data_AF-A0A0B2QFZ1-F1
#
_entry.id   AF-A0A0B2QFZ1-F1
#
_cell.length_a   1.000
_cell.length_b   1.000
_cell.length_c   1.000
_cell.angle_alpha   90.00
_cell.angle_beta   90.00
_cell.angle_gamma   90.00
#
_symmetry.space_group_name_H-M   'P 1'
#
loop_
_entity.id
_entity.type
_entity.pdbx_description
1 polymer ?
#
loop_
_entity_poly.entity_id
_entity_poly.type
_entity_poly.pdbx_seq_one_letter_code
_entity_poly.pdbx_strand_id
1 'polypeptide(L)'
;MTVVGVCDFREVEHPPLESDINARWNHDREVVISGRSFFEGLCKLAHYSKFEECGRLRNRDLLSSANVMCVLSFDRDEDHIAAGGVSKKIKIFDLNAISSDSVDIQYPVVEMSNKSKLSCVK
;
A
#
# COMPACT_ATOMS: atom_id res chain seq x y z
N MET A 1 -5.71 -0.52 -15.95
CA MET A 1 -5.96 -1.44 -14.82
C MET A 1 -5.10 -0.95 -13.67
N THR A 2 -5.67 -0.24 -12.71
CA THR A 2 -4.94 0.12 -11.49
C THR A 2 -5.23 -0.99 -10.49
N VAL A 3 -4.22 -1.81 -10.20
CA VAL A 3 -4.30 -2.76 -9.09
C VAL A 3 -4.05 -1.94 -7.84
N VAL A 4 -5.09 -1.75 -7.03
CA VAL A 4 -4.91 -1.26 -5.66
C VAL A 4 -4.51 -2.49 -4.86
N GLY A 5 -3.21 -2.69 -4.67
CA GLY A 5 -2.74 -3.60 -3.64
C GLY A 5 -3.04 -2.96 -2.30
N VAL A 6 -4.23 -3.23 -1.75
CA VAL A 6 -4.43 -3.11 -0.30
C VAL A 6 -3.68 -4.33 0.26
N CYS A 7 -2.44 -4.11 0.68
CA CYS A 7 -1.59 -5.20 1.13
C CYS A 7 -1.95 -5.54 2.58
N ASP A 8 -2.65 -6.65 2.80
CA ASP A 8 -2.62 -7.31 4.11
C ASP A 8 -1.26 -8.02 4.20
N PHE A 9 -0.29 -7.43 4.90
CA PHE A 9 0.98 -8.09 5.21
C PHE A 9 0.70 -9.15 6.28
N ARG A 10 0.16 -10.29 5.87
CA ARG A 10 0.11 -11.44 6.78
C ARG A 10 1.52 -11.93 7.01
N GLU A 11 1.97 -11.77 8.24
CA GLU A 11 3.18 -12.36 8.77
C GLU A 11 3.07 -13.88 8.62
N VAL A 12 3.74 -14.45 7.61
CA VAL A 12 3.85 -15.90 7.49
C VAL A 12 4.91 -16.30 8.50
N GLU A 13 4.53 -16.79 9.68
CA GLU A 13 5.49 -17.26 10.67
C GLU A 13 6.44 -18.30 10.04
N HIS A 14 7.69 -17.89 9.79
CA HIS A 14 8.79 -18.82 9.60
C HIS A 14 9.59 -18.89 10.91
N PRO A 15 9.90 -20.10 11.41
CA PRO A 15 10.62 -20.25 12.66
C PRO A 15 12.03 -19.63 12.55
N PRO A 16 12.56 -19.01 13.63
CA PRO A 16 13.86 -18.36 13.59
C PRO A 16 14.99 -19.38 13.42
N LEU A 17 15.96 -19.05 12.55
CA LEU A 17 17.28 -19.70 12.52
C LEU A 17 18.09 -19.20 13.72
N GLU A 18 17.94 -19.87 14.85
CA GLU A 18 18.42 -19.43 16.17
C GLU A 18 19.95 -19.56 16.41
N SER A 19 20.77 -19.99 15.43
CA SER A 19 22.17 -20.38 15.72
C SER A 19 23.27 -19.35 15.39
N ASP A 20 23.03 -18.31 14.60
CA ASP A 20 24.17 -17.59 13.97
C ASP A 20 24.44 -16.17 14.51
N ILE A 21 23.59 -15.64 15.40
CA ILE A 21 23.68 -14.24 15.83
C ILE A 21 24.72 -14.02 16.94
N ASN A 22 25.09 -15.06 17.71
CA ASN A 22 25.78 -14.85 18.99
C ASN A 22 27.31 -15.00 18.98
N ALA A 23 27.95 -15.14 17.82
CA ALA A 23 29.37 -15.52 17.75
C ALA A 23 30.28 -14.61 16.91
N ARG A 24 30.09 -13.28 16.93
CA ARG A 24 31.20 -12.33 16.67
C ARG A 24 30.80 -10.90 16.98
N TRP A 25 31.79 -10.06 17.30
CA TRP A 25 31.70 -8.60 17.41
C TRP A 25 31.47 -8.03 18.81
N ASN A 26 32.45 -8.30 19.68
CA ASN A 26 32.70 -7.57 20.93
C ASN A 26 33.68 -6.38 20.74
N HIS A 27 33.69 -5.70 19.58
CA HIS A 27 34.59 -4.55 19.37
C HIS A 27 34.15 -3.61 18.24
N ASP A 28 33.09 -2.81 18.47
CA ASP A 28 32.91 -1.42 17.99
C ASP A 28 31.45 -0.99 18.16
N ARG A 29 31.12 -0.18 19.18
CA ARG A 29 29.71 0.00 19.61
C ARG A 29 28.92 1.08 18.87
N GLU A 30 29.53 1.87 17.99
CA GLU A 30 28.82 3.01 17.36
C GLU A 30 28.42 2.74 15.89
N VAL A 31 29.27 2.03 15.11
CA VAL A 31 28.98 1.65 13.71
C VAL A 31 28.02 0.45 13.62
N VAL A 32 28.05 -0.43 14.62
CA VAL A 32 27.27 -1.68 14.65
C VAL A 32 25.76 -1.44 14.82
N ILE A 33 25.34 -0.33 15.43
CA ILE A 33 23.90 -0.02 15.62
C ILE A 33 23.24 0.37 14.29
N SER A 34 23.94 1.13 13.44
CA SER A 34 23.44 1.57 12.12
C SER A 34 23.32 0.40 11.12
N GLY A 35 24.28 -0.54 11.15
CA GLY A 35 24.21 -1.74 10.31
C GLY A 35 23.12 -2.73 10.74
N ARG A 36 22.80 -2.80 12.04
CA ARG A 36 21.78 -3.70 12.59
C ARG A 36 20.36 -3.30 12.17
N SER A 37 19.99 -2.03 12.25
CA SER A 37 18.65 -1.56 11.86
C SER A 37 18.41 -1.68 10.35
N PHE A 38 19.43 -1.42 9.54
CA PHE A 38 19.37 -1.63 8.08
C PHE A 38 19.21 -3.11 7.74
N PHE A 39 20.04 -3.97 8.34
CA PHE A 39 19.97 -5.42 8.11
C PHE A 39 18.65 -6.02 8.59
N GLU A 40 18.13 -5.58 9.74
CA GLU A 40 16.81 -5.99 10.23
C GLU A 40 15.70 -5.60 9.25
N GLY A 41 15.77 -4.39 8.67
CA GLY A 41 14.85 -3.97 7.62
C GLY A 41 14.91 -4.86 6.37
N LEU A 42 16.13 -5.24 5.94
CA LEU A 42 16.30 -6.18 4.82
C LEU A 42 15.77 -7.58 5.13
N CYS A 43 16.01 -8.09 6.34
CA CYS A 43 15.48 -9.39 6.77
C CYS A 43 13.96 -9.40 6.81
N LYS A 44 13.33 -8.35 7.36
CA LYS A 44 11.87 -8.19 7.34
C LYS A 44 11.32 -8.13 5.92
N LEU A 45 11.99 -7.41 5.01
CA LEU A 45 11.58 -7.36 3.60
C LEU A 45 11.72 -8.72 2.91
N ALA A 46 12.84 -9.41 3.10
CA ALA A 46 13.14 -10.70 2.50
C ALA A 46 12.28 -11.85 3.07
N HIS A 47 11.64 -11.64 4.22
CA HIS A 47 10.73 -12.61 4.83
C HIS A 47 9.45 -12.82 4.01
N TYR A 48 9.02 -11.81 3.26
CA TYR A 48 7.84 -11.90 2.39
C TYR A 48 8.21 -12.44 1.02
N SER A 49 7.56 -13.52 0.58
CA SER A 49 7.84 -14.17 -0.70
C SER A 49 6.71 -14.07 -1.73
N LYS A 50 5.52 -13.59 -1.32
CA LYS A 50 4.31 -13.53 -2.15
C LYS A 50 3.48 -12.30 -1.82
N PHE A 51 2.72 -11.85 -2.81
CA PHE A 51 1.66 -10.85 -2.65
C PHE A 51 0.31 -11.53 -2.89
N GLU A 52 -0.65 -11.28 -2.01
CA GLU A 52 -2.04 -11.71 -2.16
C GLU A 52 -2.90 -10.49 -2.53
N GLU A 53 -3.85 -10.67 -3.45
CA GLU A 53 -4.80 -9.63 -3.81
C GLU A 53 -5.92 -9.61 -2.75
N CYS A 54 -5.99 -8.55 -1.93
CA CYS A 54 -7.02 -8.42 -0.90
C CYS A 54 -8.27 -7.65 -1.36
N GLY A 55 -8.28 -7.16 -2.60
CA GLY A 55 -9.39 -6.42 -3.16
C GLY A 55 -9.02 -5.71 -4.44
N ARG A 56 -10.02 -5.31 -5.22
CA ARG A 56 -9.80 -4.75 -6.56
C ARG A 56 -10.67 -3.54 -6.84
N LEU A 57 -10.06 -2.35 -6.76
CA LEU A 57 -10.74 -1.11 -7.11
C LEU A 57 -10.73 -0.84 -8.62
N ARG A 58 -11.88 -0.98 -9.27
CA ARG A 58 -12.04 -0.68 -10.70
C ARG A 58 -12.55 0.74 -10.94
N ASN A 59 -11.62 1.67 -11.19
CA ASN A 59 -11.97 3.04 -11.58
C ASN A 59 -12.39 3.12 -13.05
N ARG A 60 -13.70 3.22 -13.29
CA ARG A 60 -14.27 3.50 -14.62
C ARG A 60 -14.70 4.97 -14.67
N ASP A 61 -14.03 5.78 -15.48
CA ASP A 61 -14.56 7.07 -15.92
C ASP A 61 -15.05 6.90 -17.36
N LEU A 62 -16.37 6.97 -17.57
CA LEU A 62 -16.99 6.80 -18.87
C LEU A 62 -16.64 7.93 -19.85
N LEU A 63 -16.18 9.07 -19.32
CA LEU A 63 -15.97 10.31 -20.08
C LEU A 63 -14.50 10.64 -20.31
N SER A 64 -13.56 9.88 -19.74
CA SER A 64 -12.12 10.11 -19.86
C SER A 64 -11.42 8.87 -20.41
N SER A 65 -10.61 9.05 -21.45
CA SER A 65 -9.74 7.99 -22.00
C SER A 65 -8.55 7.65 -21.10
N ALA A 66 -8.22 8.52 -20.13
CA ALA A 66 -7.11 8.34 -19.21
C ALA A 66 -7.59 8.34 -17.75
N ASN A 67 -7.55 7.17 -17.11
CA ASN A 67 -7.95 6.95 -15.71
C ASN A 67 -6.78 6.43 -14.87
N VAL A 68 -5.64 7.11 -14.96
CA VAL A 68 -4.48 6.80 -14.13
C VAL A 68 -4.68 7.42 -12.76
N MET A 69 -4.74 6.58 -11.72
CA MET A 69 -4.63 7.00 -10.33
C MET A 69 -3.15 7.10 -9.97
N CYS A 70 -2.73 8.23 -9.40
CA CYS A 70 -1.34 8.47 -8.99
C CYS A 70 -1.19 8.67 -7.49
N VAL A 71 -2.29 8.83 -6.77
CA VAL A 71 -2.31 8.99 -5.32
C VAL A 71 -3.44 8.19 -4.72
N LEU A 72 -3.14 7.54 -3.60
CA LEU A 72 -4.06 6.79 -2.76
C LEU A 72 -3.73 7.15 -1.31
N SER A 73 -4.75 7.32 -0.47
CA SER A 73 -4.58 7.54 0.97
C SER A 73 -5.74 6.92 1.71
N PHE A 74 -5.47 6.30 2.84
CA PHE A 74 -6.49 5.85 3.78
C PHE A 74 -6.94 7.03 4.66
N ASP A 75 -8.17 6.96 5.16
CA ASP A 75 -8.60 7.79 6.27
C ASP A 75 -8.04 7.27 7.60
N ARG A 76 -8.38 7.93 8.71
CA ARG A 76 -7.81 7.61 10.02
C ARG A 76 -8.26 6.25 10.54
N ASP A 77 -9.49 5.88 10.23
CA ASP A 77 -10.13 4.68 10.75
C ASP A 77 -10.04 3.51 9.75
N GLU A 78 -9.37 3.71 8.61
CA GLU A 78 -9.10 2.74 7.55
C GLU A 78 -10.37 2.15 6.88
N ASP A 79 -11.53 2.79 7.08
CA ASP A 79 -12.79 2.41 6.45
C ASP A 79 -12.90 2.93 5.01
N HIS A 80 -12.14 3.98 4.68
CA HIS A 80 -12.20 4.64 3.37
C HIS A 80 -10.84 4.82 2.72
N ILE A 81 -10.85 4.78 1.38
CA ILE A 81 -9.68 5.11 0.56
C ILE A 81 -10.00 6.27 -0.38
N ALA A 82 -9.19 7.32 -0.30
CA ALA A 82 -9.21 8.45 -1.22
C ALA A 82 -8.26 8.17 -2.39
N ALA A 83 -8.75 8.29 -3.62
CA ALA A 83 -7.99 8.12 -4.84
C ALA A 83 -8.00 9.40 -5.69
N GLY A 84 -6.83 9.77 -6.20
CA GLY A 84 -6.65 10.92 -7.07
C GLY A 84 -5.75 10.59 -8.27
N GLY A 85 -5.81 11.43 -9.30
CA GLY A 85 -5.13 11.15 -10.56
C GLY A 85 -5.22 12.26 -11.58
N VAL A 86 -4.98 11.89 -12.84
CA VAL A 86 -5.07 12.79 -13.99
C VAL A 86 -6.51 13.19 -14.34
N SER A 87 -7.50 12.51 -13.75
CA SER A 87 -8.95 12.75 -13.94
C SER A 87 -9.43 14.09 -13.38
N LYS A 88 -8.58 14.84 -12.67
CA LYS A 88 -8.94 16.07 -11.93
C LYS A 88 -10.05 15.82 -10.90
N LYS A 89 -10.22 14.56 -10.47
CA LYS A 89 -11.21 14.14 -9.49
C LYS A 89 -10.51 13.49 -8.32
N ILE A 90 -11.00 13.79 -7.12
CA ILE A 90 -10.73 13.00 -5.92
C ILE A 90 -11.97 12.14 -5.69
N LYS A 91 -11.77 10.83 -5.56
CA LYS A 91 -12.84 9.84 -5.36
C LYS A 91 -12.60 9.14 -4.03
N ILE A 92 -13.61 9.07 -3.17
CA ILE A 92 -13.56 8.35 -1.90
C ILE A 92 -14.37 7.07 -2.05
N PHE A 93 -13.76 5.94 -1.72
CA PHE A 93 -14.38 4.62 -1.79
C PHE A 93 -14.43 3.98 -0.40
N ASP A 94 -15.46 3.20 -0.16
CA ASP A 94 -15.58 2.31 1.01
C ASP A 94 -14.66 1.09 0.79
N LEU A 95 -13.76 0.84 1.74
CA LEU A 95 -12.79 -0.24 1.65
C LEU A 95 -13.45 -1.62 1.77
N ASN A 96 -14.51 -1.74 2.57
CA ASN A 96 -15.26 -3.00 2.74
C ASN A 96 -15.97 -3.41 1.44
N ALA A 97 -16.37 -2.44 0.62
CA ALA A 97 -16.92 -2.70 -0.69
C ALA A 97 -15.86 -3.24 -1.66
N ILE A 98 -14.59 -2.85 -1.51
CA ILE A 98 -13.45 -3.21 -2.38
C ILE A 98 -12.94 -4.63 -2.13
N SER A 99 -12.97 -5.09 -0.88
CA SER A 99 -12.51 -6.42 -0.48
C SER A 99 -13.49 -7.54 -0.84
N SER A 100 -14.74 -7.21 -1.13
CA SER A 100 -15.72 -8.20 -1.59
C SER A 100 -15.56 -8.46 -3.10
N ASP A 101 -15.27 -9.70 -3.49
CA ASP A 101 -15.19 -10.15 -4.90
C ASP A 101 -16.53 -10.07 -5.66
N SER A 102 -17.57 -9.52 -5.04
CA SER A 102 -18.96 -9.62 -5.52
C SER A 102 -19.36 -8.55 -6.53
N VAL A 103 -18.62 -7.45 -6.66
CA VAL A 103 -19.03 -6.29 -7.47
C VAL A 103 -18.01 -5.96 -8.55
N ASP A 104 -18.46 -5.97 -9.81
CA ASP A 104 -17.60 -5.75 -10.99
C ASP A 104 -17.12 -4.28 -11.14
N ILE A 105 -17.76 -3.34 -10.42
CA ILE A 105 -17.48 -1.89 -10.41
C ILE A 105 -17.80 -1.30 -9.01
N GLN A 106 -16.80 -0.77 -8.27
CA GLN A 106 -17.09 0.11 -7.12
C GLN A 106 -17.37 1.55 -7.57
N TYR A 107 -18.46 2.11 -7.06
CA TYR A 107 -18.77 3.52 -7.17
C TYR A 107 -18.18 4.28 -5.97
N PRO A 108 -17.64 5.48 -6.19
CA PRO A 108 -17.20 6.31 -5.08
C PRO A 108 -18.41 6.74 -4.25
N VAL A 109 -18.25 6.71 -2.93
CA VAL A 109 -19.21 7.28 -1.98
C VAL A 109 -19.26 8.80 -2.13
N VAL A 110 -18.10 9.40 -2.43
CA VAL A 110 -17.96 10.84 -2.68
C VAL A 110 -17.03 11.07 -3.87
N GLU A 111 -17.45 11.92 -4.81
CA GLU A 111 -16.61 12.39 -5.91
C GLU A 111 -16.50 13.91 -5.88
N MET A 112 -15.27 14.42 -5.83
CA MET A 112 -14.95 15.84 -5.85
C MET A 112 -14.19 16.18 -7.12
N SER A 113 -14.80 16.97 -8.01
CA SER A 113 -14.21 17.40 -9.28
C SER A 113 -13.46 18.73 -9.20
N ASN A 114 -12.38 18.87 -9.94
CA ASN A 114 -11.61 20.10 -10.09
C ASN A 114 -11.47 20.49 -11.58
N LYS A 115 -11.30 21.80 -11.85
CA LYS A 115 -11.06 22.31 -13.22
C LYS A 115 -9.60 22.08 -13.67
N SER A 116 -8.69 21.97 -12.72
CA SER A 116 -7.25 21.84 -12.91
C SER A 116 -6.75 20.46 -12.46
N LYS A 117 -5.54 20.09 -12.91
CA LYS A 117 -4.87 18.86 -12.42
C LYS A 117 -4.53 19.04 -10.94
N LEU A 118 -4.70 17.98 -10.18
CA LEU A 118 -4.35 17.92 -8.77
C LEU A 118 -2.86 17.58 -8.64
N SER A 119 -2.17 18.25 -7.72
CA SER A 119 -0.78 17.98 -7.35
C SER A 119 -0.71 17.63 -5.87
N CYS A 120 0.07 16.62 -5.51
CA CYS A 120 0.40 16.35 -4.12
C CYS A 120 1.44 17.37 -3.63
N VAL A 121 1.23 17.92 -2.43
CA VAL A 121 2.23 18.72 -1.72
C VAL A 121 3.02 17.75 -0.83
N LYS A 122 4.34 17.83 -0.90
CA LYS A 122 5.25 16.93 -0.18
C LYS A 122 5.51 17.40 1.24
#